data_AF-A0A436GYY4-F1
#
_entry.id   AF-A0A436GYY4-F1
#
_cell.length_a   1.000
_cell.length_b   1.000
_cell.length_c   1.000
_cell.angle_alpha   90.00
_cell.angle_beta   90.00
_cell.angle_gamma   90.00
#
_symmetry.space_group_name_H-M   'P 1'
#
loop_
_entity.id
_entity.type
_entity.pdbx_description
1 polymer ?
#
loop_
_entity_poly.entity_id
_entity_poly.type
_entity_poly.pdbx_seq_one_letter_code
_entity_poly.pdbx_strand_id
1 'polypeptide(L)'
;MPTAPTLELRRYSRLRNLRERAERQGAALQFWARTASLAVISCFFSLISRWDASLLFVLAGLMLFQLVGLIQFRFARRRNAPWWIGYLVGTLDIVLLTVLLVTPNPFSPEVAPAAMQLREGSFKFLLIFVCLGALTLSTRLALYLGALAALTWTIGVGWVILHAGTVLPATNLYSLPTTERLNLYLNPNFVDTFAQATNVLVVLIIGAIMALVVSRSRHLSEDYVKAERARANLARHFSPNVVDQLAADDEPFGPVRRQDIAVLFADIVGFTHYSEDHPAEAVFELLRQFHRRMEQVVFDHHGTVDNYIGDCIMATFGVPQASHNDATRAIQCAEAMIAALEDWNVQRVSRGYPSLDVRIGAQYGA
;
A
#
# COMPACT_ATOMS: atom_id res chain seq x y z
N MET A 1 22.96 -14.98 -28.77
CA MET A 1 22.98 -14.09 -27.58
C MET A 1 21.55 -13.67 -27.29
N PRO A 2 21.01 -13.87 -26.07
CA PRO A 2 19.67 -13.37 -25.73
C PRO A 2 19.73 -11.84 -25.72
N THR A 3 18.89 -11.20 -26.53
CA THR A 3 18.78 -9.75 -26.63
C THR A 3 18.40 -9.18 -25.27
N ALA A 4 19.21 -8.23 -24.77
CA ALA A 4 18.93 -7.58 -23.50
C ALA A 4 17.53 -6.95 -23.58
N PRO A 5 16.63 -7.22 -22.60
CA PRO A 5 15.27 -6.70 -22.66
C PRO A 5 15.30 -5.18 -22.68
N THR A 6 14.49 -4.58 -23.56
CA THR A 6 14.36 -3.14 -23.71
C THR A 6 14.01 -2.48 -22.37
N LEU A 7 14.38 -1.20 -22.20
CA LEU A 7 14.10 -0.44 -20.98
C LEU A 7 12.62 -0.48 -20.58
N GLU A 8 11.71 -0.51 -21.56
CA GLU A 8 10.27 -0.66 -21.33
C GLU A 8 9.88 -2.02 -20.74
N LEU A 9 10.45 -3.12 -21.24
CA LEU A 9 10.21 -4.47 -20.70
C LEU A 9 10.74 -4.59 -19.26
N ARG A 10 11.88 -3.97 -18.94
CA ARG A 10 12.41 -3.88 -17.56
C ARG A 10 11.50 -3.04 -16.66
N ARG A 11 10.92 -1.95 -17.17
CA ARG A 11 9.97 -1.10 -16.45
C ARG A 11 8.67 -1.84 -16.15
N TYR A 12 8.09 -2.50 -17.13
CA TYR A 12 6.85 -3.27 -17.00
C TYR A 12 7.00 -4.42 -16.00
N SER A 13 8.08 -5.21 -16.12
CA SER A 13 8.36 -6.32 -15.20
C SER A 13 8.59 -5.85 -13.76
N ARG A 14 9.25 -4.70 -13.55
CA ARG A 14 9.46 -4.13 -12.20
C ARG A 14 8.15 -3.66 -11.56
N LEU A 15 7.27 -2.99 -12.32
CA LEU A 15 5.95 -2.56 -11.85
C LEU A 15 5.07 -3.76 -11.49
N ARG A 16 5.06 -4.79 -12.34
CA ARG A 16 4.35 -6.05 -12.07
C ARG A 16 4.85 -6.71 -10.78
N ASN A 17 6.16 -6.79 -10.57
CA ASN A 17 6.74 -7.37 -9.35
C ASN A 17 6.38 -6.58 -8.08
N LEU A 18 6.32 -5.25 -8.14
CA LEU A 18 5.89 -4.42 -7.00
C LEU A 18 4.41 -4.66 -6.68
N ARG A 19 3.56 -4.74 -7.69
CA ARG A 19 2.14 -5.03 -7.54
C ARG A 19 1.91 -6.42 -6.93
N GLU A 20 2.60 -7.44 -7.44
CA GLU A 20 2.51 -8.81 -6.90
C GLU A 20 2.98 -8.88 -5.44
N ARG A 21 3.95 -8.05 -5.02
CA ARG A 21 4.34 -7.95 -3.60
C ARG A 21 3.26 -7.31 -2.75
N ALA A 22 2.66 -6.21 -3.20
CA ALA A 22 1.57 -5.54 -2.49
C ALA A 22 0.33 -6.44 -2.34
N GLU A 23 -0.06 -7.15 -3.41
CA GLU A 23 -1.18 -8.10 -3.38
C GLU A 23 -0.90 -9.29 -2.41
N ARG A 24 0.36 -9.75 -2.29
CA ARG A 24 0.75 -10.77 -1.30
C ARG A 24 0.71 -10.26 0.14
N GLN A 25 1.18 -9.04 0.37
CA GLN A 25 1.06 -8.41 1.69
C GLN A 25 -0.42 -8.25 2.06
N GLY A 26 -1.25 -7.84 1.11
CA GLY A 26 -2.70 -7.78 1.27
C GLY A 26 -3.33 -9.12 1.61
N ALA A 27 -2.92 -10.21 0.95
CA ALA A 27 -3.39 -11.57 1.27
C ALA A 27 -3.01 -12.03 2.70
N ALA A 28 -1.81 -11.69 3.17
CA ALA A 28 -1.41 -11.96 4.55
C ALA A 28 -2.24 -11.15 5.56
N LEU A 29 -2.51 -9.88 5.24
CA LEU A 29 -3.32 -8.99 6.07
C LEU A 29 -4.79 -9.45 6.13
N GLN A 30 -5.33 -9.93 5.00
CA GLN A 30 -6.64 -10.58 4.92
C GLN A 30 -6.72 -11.79 5.85
N PHE A 31 -5.70 -12.65 5.87
CA PHE A 31 -5.67 -13.81 6.77
C PHE A 31 -5.70 -13.42 8.24
N TRP A 32 -4.91 -12.43 8.65
CA TRP A 32 -4.90 -11.96 10.04
C TRP A 32 -6.22 -11.31 10.44
N ALA A 33 -6.76 -10.45 9.58
CA ALA A 33 -8.07 -9.83 9.79
C ALA A 33 -9.17 -10.89 9.91
N ARG A 34 -9.17 -11.89 9.02
CA ARG A 34 -10.08 -13.03 9.08
C ARG A 34 -9.95 -13.81 10.39
N THR A 35 -8.73 -14.15 10.78
CA THR A 35 -8.47 -14.91 12.02
C THR A 35 -8.96 -14.15 13.24
N ALA A 36 -8.72 -12.83 13.28
CA ALA A 36 -9.25 -11.96 14.33
C ALA A 36 -10.78 -11.93 14.35
N SER A 37 -11.42 -11.76 13.18
CA SER A 37 -12.89 -11.79 13.08
C SER A 37 -13.47 -13.12 13.54
N LEU A 38 -12.91 -14.25 13.12
CA LEU A 38 -13.36 -15.58 13.53
C LEU A 38 -13.16 -15.80 15.03
N ALA A 39 -12.07 -15.31 15.62
CA ALA A 39 -11.83 -15.40 17.06
C ALA A 39 -12.87 -14.58 17.85
N VAL A 40 -13.18 -13.36 17.42
CA VAL A 40 -14.20 -12.51 18.03
C VAL A 40 -15.58 -13.16 17.92
N ILE A 41 -15.94 -13.67 16.75
CA ILE A 41 -17.21 -14.38 16.53
C ILE A 41 -17.30 -15.63 17.41
N SER A 42 -16.23 -16.44 17.47
CA SER A 42 -16.18 -17.64 18.31
C SER A 42 -16.38 -17.30 19.79
N CYS A 43 -15.67 -16.29 20.29
CA CYS A 43 -15.79 -15.82 21.66
C CYS A 43 -17.21 -15.34 21.97
N PHE A 44 -17.80 -14.53 21.07
CA PHE A 44 -19.15 -14.02 21.22
C PHE A 44 -20.20 -15.14 21.31
N PHE A 45 -20.16 -16.12 20.40
CA PHE A 45 -21.08 -17.26 20.43
C PHE A 45 -20.88 -18.14 21.66
N SER A 46 -19.64 -18.36 22.11
CA SER A 46 -19.37 -19.13 23.34
C SER A 46 -19.87 -18.46 24.62
N LEU A 47 -19.97 -17.12 24.64
CA LEU A 47 -20.46 -16.36 25.80
C LEU A 47 -21.99 -16.29 25.89
N ILE A 48 -22.67 -16.25 24.74
CA ILE A 48 -24.13 -16.03 24.68
C ILE A 48 -24.91 -17.34 24.55
N SER A 49 -24.33 -18.34 23.87
CA SER A 49 -25.01 -19.61 23.62
C SER A 49 -24.84 -20.60 24.78
N ARG A 50 -25.81 -21.52 24.90
CA ARG A 50 -25.69 -22.67 25.79
C ARG A 50 -24.62 -23.63 25.27
N TRP A 51 -23.94 -24.29 26.19
CA TRP A 51 -22.91 -25.28 25.87
C TRP A 51 -23.54 -26.63 25.56
N ASP A 52 -23.88 -26.83 24.29
CA ASP A 52 -24.51 -28.04 23.76
C ASP A 52 -23.90 -28.47 22.42
N ALA A 53 -24.46 -29.53 21.82
CA ALA A 53 -24.03 -30.04 20.52
C ALA A 53 -24.24 -29.02 19.38
N SER A 54 -25.19 -28.08 19.53
CA SER A 54 -25.45 -27.04 18.54
C SER A 54 -24.33 -26.02 18.50
N LEU A 55 -23.85 -25.56 19.68
CA LEU A 55 -22.70 -24.67 19.76
C LEU A 55 -21.43 -25.34 19.20
N LEU A 56 -21.20 -26.62 19.51
CA LEU A 56 -20.06 -27.37 18.98
C LEU A 56 -20.06 -27.42 17.44
N PHE A 57 -21.24 -27.57 16.82
CA PHE A 57 -21.37 -27.53 15.36
C PHE A 57 -20.96 -26.17 14.77
N VAL A 58 -21.40 -25.06 15.38
CA VAL A 58 -21.02 -23.70 14.96
C VAL A 58 -19.51 -23.49 15.11
N LEU A 59 -18.93 -23.87 16.25
CA LEU A 59 -17.49 -23.75 16.50
C LEU A 59 -16.66 -24.62 15.54
N ALA A 60 -17.13 -25.83 15.21
CA ALA A 60 -16.51 -26.68 14.19
C ALA A 60 -16.55 -26.03 12.80
N GLY A 61 -17.66 -25.37 12.44
CA GLY A 61 -17.76 -24.56 11.22
C GLY A 61 -16.73 -23.43 11.19
N LEU A 62 -16.59 -22.66 12.28
CA LEU A 62 -15.58 -21.60 12.40
C LEU A 62 -14.14 -22.15 12.32
N MET A 63 -13.89 -23.34 12.89
CA MET A 63 -12.61 -24.04 12.77
C MET A 63 -12.33 -24.44 11.31
N LEU A 64 -13.33 -24.93 10.58
CA LEU A 64 -13.21 -25.24 9.16
C LEU A 64 -12.86 -23.99 8.33
N PHE A 65 -13.48 -22.84 8.63
CA PHE A 65 -13.05 -21.58 8.03
C PHE A 65 -11.59 -21.27 8.35
N GLN A 66 -11.14 -21.47 9.58
CA GLN A 66 -9.73 -21.22 9.92
C GLN A 66 -8.77 -22.14 9.13
N LEU A 67 -9.15 -23.39 8.91
CA LEU A 67 -8.37 -24.33 8.10
C LEU A 67 -8.27 -23.91 6.63
N VAL A 68 -9.39 -23.48 6.03
CA VAL A 68 -9.41 -22.93 4.67
C VAL A 68 -8.52 -21.68 4.56
N GLY A 69 -8.59 -20.78 5.55
CA GLY A 69 -7.72 -19.60 5.61
C GLY A 69 -6.23 -19.93 5.76
N LEU A 70 -5.89 -21.00 6.51
CA LEU A 70 -4.50 -21.43 6.67
C LEU A 70 -3.87 -21.90 5.36
N ILE A 71 -4.67 -22.55 4.49
CA ILE A 71 -4.25 -22.93 3.14
C ILE A 71 -3.85 -21.67 2.37
N GLN A 72 -4.71 -20.64 2.37
CA GLN A 72 -4.41 -19.36 1.72
C GLN A 72 -3.12 -18.73 2.23
N PHE A 73 -2.93 -18.69 3.56
CA PHE A 73 -1.73 -18.12 4.18
C PHE A 73 -0.46 -18.86 3.77
N ARG A 74 -0.48 -20.20 3.76
CA ARG A 74 0.67 -21.01 3.35
C ARG A 74 1.05 -20.77 1.90
N PHE A 75 0.08 -20.60 1.01
CA PHE A 75 0.35 -20.27 -0.38
C PHE A 75 0.76 -18.82 -0.59
N ALA A 76 0.16 -17.87 0.12
CA ALA A 76 0.52 -16.44 0.03
C ALA A 76 1.99 -16.16 0.41
N ARG A 77 2.58 -16.98 1.30
CA ARG A 77 4.00 -16.89 1.67
C ARG A 77 4.94 -17.44 0.59
N ARG A 78 4.45 -18.24 -0.36
CA ARG A 78 5.27 -18.77 -1.45
C ARG A 78 5.48 -17.71 -2.53
N ARG A 79 6.72 -17.59 -3.02
CA ARG A 79 7.07 -16.64 -4.08
C ARG A 79 6.34 -16.89 -5.41
N ASN A 80 5.86 -18.12 -5.65
CA ASN A 80 5.15 -18.54 -6.86
C ASN A 80 3.70 -18.93 -6.57
N ALA A 81 3.02 -18.22 -5.67
CA ALA A 81 1.59 -18.45 -5.44
C ALA A 81 0.80 -18.27 -6.76
N PRO A 82 0.00 -19.26 -7.19
CA PRO A 82 -0.86 -19.09 -8.34
C PRO A 82 -1.87 -17.95 -8.12
N TRP A 83 -2.11 -17.18 -9.17
CA TRP A 83 -3.03 -16.03 -9.15
C TRP A 83 -4.48 -16.42 -8.83
N TRP A 84 -4.88 -17.66 -9.08
CA TRP A 84 -6.24 -18.17 -8.87
C TRP A 84 -6.54 -18.57 -7.43
N ILE A 85 -5.54 -18.67 -6.54
CA ILE A 85 -5.77 -19.15 -5.16
C ILE A 85 -6.72 -18.24 -4.39
N GLY A 86 -6.58 -16.92 -4.54
CA GLY A 86 -7.47 -15.97 -3.87
C GLY A 86 -8.93 -16.16 -4.28
N TYR A 87 -9.17 -16.46 -5.56
CA TYR A 87 -10.50 -16.78 -6.07
C TYR A 87 -11.01 -18.10 -5.50
N LEU A 88 -10.21 -19.17 -5.54
CA LEU A 88 -10.60 -20.48 -5.02
C LEU A 88 -10.95 -20.45 -3.53
N VAL A 89 -10.10 -19.83 -2.71
CA VAL A 89 -10.34 -19.72 -1.26
C VAL A 89 -11.56 -18.85 -0.98
N GLY A 90 -11.66 -17.67 -1.60
CA GLY A 90 -12.80 -16.79 -1.41
C GLY A 90 -14.13 -17.44 -1.84
N THR A 91 -14.10 -18.28 -2.88
CA THR A 91 -15.25 -19.08 -3.30
C THR A 91 -15.63 -20.13 -2.29
N LEU A 92 -14.64 -20.88 -1.78
CA LEU A 92 -14.89 -21.86 -0.73
C LEU A 92 -15.48 -21.20 0.51
N ASP A 93 -14.98 -20.03 0.91
CA ASP A 93 -15.49 -19.30 2.07
C ASP A 93 -16.94 -18.85 1.88
N ILE A 94 -17.24 -18.19 0.75
CA ILE A 94 -18.58 -17.67 0.49
C ILE A 94 -19.59 -18.82 0.36
N VAL A 95 -19.23 -19.90 -0.34
CA VAL A 95 -20.12 -21.06 -0.50
C VAL A 95 -20.33 -21.77 0.83
N LEU A 96 -19.25 -22.04 1.57
CA LEU A 96 -19.32 -22.70 2.88
C LEU A 96 -20.18 -21.88 3.85
N LEU A 97 -20.00 -20.55 3.86
CA LEU A 97 -20.76 -19.66 4.72
C LEU A 97 -22.23 -19.66 4.33
N THR A 98 -22.55 -19.50 3.05
CA THR A 98 -23.94 -19.54 2.58
C THR A 98 -24.62 -20.85 2.95
N VAL A 99 -23.94 -22.00 2.81
CA VAL A 99 -24.49 -23.30 3.25
C VAL A 99 -24.77 -23.29 4.75
N LEU A 100 -23.79 -22.91 5.58
CA LEU A 100 -23.97 -22.84 7.04
C LEU A 100 -25.07 -21.85 7.47
N LEU A 101 -25.29 -20.78 6.71
CA LEU A 101 -26.30 -19.78 7.00
C LEU A 101 -27.71 -20.19 6.58
N VAL A 102 -27.85 -21.10 5.62
CA VAL A 102 -29.14 -21.50 5.04
C VAL A 102 -29.61 -22.85 5.55
N THR A 103 -28.70 -23.77 5.88
CA THR A 103 -29.09 -25.08 6.40
C THR A 103 -29.35 -25.04 7.90
N PRO A 104 -30.45 -25.65 8.39
CA PRO A 104 -30.69 -25.83 9.82
C PRO A 104 -29.53 -26.58 10.48
N ASN A 105 -29.25 -26.25 11.75
CA ASN A 105 -28.27 -26.99 12.53
C ASN A 105 -28.84 -28.39 12.86
N PRO A 106 -28.23 -29.49 12.39
CA PRO A 106 -28.76 -30.84 12.57
C PRO A 106 -28.69 -31.32 14.03
N PHE A 107 -27.90 -30.66 14.87
CA PHE A 107 -27.75 -30.98 16.30
C PHE A 107 -28.60 -30.10 17.21
N SER A 108 -29.48 -29.27 16.62
CA SER A 108 -30.43 -28.45 17.38
C SER A 108 -31.52 -29.33 18.01
N PRO A 109 -31.83 -29.15 19.31
CA PRO A 109 -32.93 -29.87 19.95
C PRO A 109 -34.29 -29.51 19.32
N GLU A 110 -34.42 -28.31 18.76
CA GLU A 110 -35.56 -27.90 17.93
C GLU A 110 -35.08 -27.66 16.50
N VAL A 111 -35.48 -28.54 15.58
CA VAL A 111 -35.15 -28.39 14.16
C VAL A 111 -36.06 -27.32 13.56
N ALA A 112 -35.60 -26.08 13.60
CA ALA A 112 -36.28 -24.98 12.94
C ALA A 112 -36.32 -25.22 11.41
N PRO A 113 -37.43 -24.86 10.72
CA PRO A 113 -37.49 -24.90 9.27
C PRO A 113 -36.39 -24.03 8.63
N ALA A 114 -35.93 -24.41 7.44
CA ALA A 114 -34.90 -23.65 6.71
C ALA A 114 -35.31 -22.18 6.44
N ALA A 115 -36.62 -21.91 6.32
CA ALA A 115 -37.16 -20.56 6.21
C ALA A 115 -36.82 -19.67 7.41
N MET A 116 -36.73 -20.25 8.61
CA MET A 116 -36.41 -19.52 9.84
C MET A 116 -34.97 -19.02 9.84
N GLN A 117 -34.02 -19.80 9.28
CA GLN A 117 -32.61 -19.41 9.16
C GLN A 117 -32.42 -18.09 8.39
N LEU A 118 -33.24 -17.85 7.36
CA LEU A 118 -33.19 -16.61 6.57
C LEU A 118 -33.62 -15.36 7.36
N ARG A 119 -34.25 -15.54 8.53
CA ARG A 119 -34.83 -14.47 9.36
C ARG A 119 -33.97 -14.11 10.56
N GLU A 120 -33.06 -14.98 10.99
CA GLU A 120 -32.21 -14.77 12.18
C GLU A 120 -31.14 -13.68 12.01
N GLY A 121 -31.07 -13.03 10.85
CA GLY A 121 -30.13 -11.93 10.58
C GLY A 121 -28.70 -12.38 10.32
N SER A 122 -28.47 -13.69 10.19
CA SER A 122 -27.17 -14.32 9.98
C SER A 122 -26.52 -13.95 8.63
N PHE A 123 -27.31 -13.41 7.68
CA PHE A 123 -26.81 -12.79 6.44
C PHE A 123 -25.68 -11.77 6.66
N LYS A 124 -25.69 -11.03 7.79
CA LYS A 124 -24.69 -9.99 8.09
C LYS A 124 -23.25 -10.55 8.12
N PHE A 125 -23.06 -11.82 8.48
CA PHE A 125 -21.74 -12.45 8.48
C PHE A 125 -21.13 -12.57 7.07
N LEU A 126 -21.97 -12.69 6.04
CA LEU A 126 -21.52 -12.75 4.65
C LEU A 126 -20.89 -11.44 4.18
N LEU A 127 -21.37 -10.29 4.72
CA LEU A 127 -20.79 -8.97 4.44
C LEU A 127 -19.34 -8.86 4.94
N ILE A 128 -19.00 -9.50 6.06
CA ILE A 128 -17.65 -9.49 6.61
C ILE A 128 -16.67 -10.08 5.59
N PHE A 129 -17.03 -11.19 4.94
CA PHE A 129 -16.15 -11.85 3.95
C PHE A 129 -16.01 -11.04 2.66
N VAL A 130 -17.07 -10.35 2.22
CA VAL A 130 -16.98 -9.41 1.09
C VAL A 130 -16.01 -8.27 1.43
N CYS A 131 -16.11 -7.70 2.64
CA CYS A 131 -15.21 -6.63 3.10
C CYS A 131 -13.75 -7.10 3.25
N LEU A 132 -13.52 -8.32 3.75
CA LEU A 132 -12.18 -8.91 3.84
C LEU A 132 -11.50 -9.01 2.46
N GLY A 133 -12.29 -9.22 1.40
CA GLY A 133 -11.81 -9.22 0.02
C GLY A 133 -11.12 -7.93 -0.42
N ALA A 134 -11.42 -6.79 0.19
CA ALA A 134 -10.79 -5.52 -0.16
C ALA A 134 -9.33 -5.41 0.32
N LEU A 135 -8.97 -6.16 1.37
CA LEU A 135 -7.63 -6.14 1.94
C LEU A 135 -6.58 -6.70 0.97
N THR A 136 -7.00 -7.45 -0.06
CA THR A 136 -6.09 -7.99 -1.08
C THR A 136 -5.63 -6.94 -2.10
N LEU A 137 -6.11 -5.69 -2.00
CA LEU A 137 -5.83 -4.62 -2.96
C LEU A 137 -6.15 -4.99 -4.42
N SER A 138 -7.06 -5.94 -4.67
CA SER A 138 -7.43 -6.39 -6.02
C SER A 138 -8.88 -6.03 -6.33
N THR A 139 -9.09 -5.05 -7.20
CA THR A 139 -10.43 -4.58 -7.62
C THR A 139 -11.26 -5.71 -8.24
N ARG A 140 -10.62 -6.57 -9.05
CA ARG A 140 -11.29 -7.70 -9.70
C ARG A 140 -11.74 -8.75 -8.70
N LEU A 141 -10.92 -9.02 -7.68
CA LEU A 141 -11.28 -9.97 -6.63
C LEU A 141 -12.41 -9.42 -5.75
N ALA A 142 -12.37 -8.13 -5.39
CA ALA A 142 -13.44 -7.50 -4.62
C ALA A 142 -14.80 -7.58 -5.34
N LEU A 143 -14.85 -7.24 -6.64
CA LEU A 143 -16.06 -7.38 -7.45
C LEU A 143 -16.52 -8.84 -7.55
N TYR A 144 -15.58 -9.76 -7.77
CA TYR A 144 -15.87 -11.19 -7.85
C TYR A 144 -16.52 -11.71 -6.57
N LEU A 145 -15.94 -11.39 -5.40
CA LEU A 145 -16.46 -11.85 -4.12
C LEU A 145 -17.84 -11.25 -3.82
N GLY A 146 -18.08 -9.97 -4.14
CA GLY A 146 -19.40 -9.37 -4.02
C GLY A 146 -20.45 -10.02 -4.92
N ALA A 147 -20.12 -10.25 -6.20
CA ALA A 147 -21.03 -10.91 -7.14
C ALA A 147 -21.29 -12.39 -6.76
N LEU A 148 -20.25 -13.10 -6.30
CA LEU A 148 -20.37 -14.47 -5.85
C LEU A 148 -21.21 -14.58 -4.57
N ALA A 149 -21.04 -13.66 -3.63
CA ALA A 149 -21.84 -13.54 -2.43
C ALA A 149 -23.33 -13.34 -2.77
N ALA A 150 -23.64 -12.45 -3.72
CA ALA A 150 -25.00 -12.24 -4.21
C ALA A 150 -25.57 -13.50 -4.89
N LEU A 151 -24.78 -14.15 -5.75
CA LEU A 151 -25.20 -15.36 -6.48
C LEU A 151 -25.46 -16.52 -5.53
N THR A 152 -24.53 -16.82 -4.63
CA THR A 152 -24.67 -17.91 -3.67
C THR A 152 -25.83 -17.67 -2.72
N TRP A 153 -26.02 -16.44 -2.21
CA TRP A 153 -27.19 -16.11 -1.40
C TRP A 153 -28.50 -16.32 -2.17
N THR A 154 -28.57 -15.89 -3.43
CA THR A 154 -29.75 -16.12 -4.29
C THR A 154 -30.04 -17.61 -4.47
N ILE A 155 -29.00 -18.43 -4.69
CA ILE A 155 -29.13 -19.89 -4.79
C ILE A 155 -29.62 -20.49 -3.47
N GLY A 156 -29.06 -20.05 -2.33
CA GLY A 156 -29.45 -20.49 -1.00
C GLY A 156 -30.92 -20.18 -0.70
N VAL A 157 -31.36 -18.95 -0.97
CA VAL A 157 -32.77 -18.55 -0.85
C VAL A 157 -33.65 -19.38 -1.79
N GLY A 158 -33.23 -19.59 -3.04
CA GLY A 158 -33.95 -20.46 -3.98
C GLY A 158 -34.13 -21.89 -3.47
N TRP A 159 -33.10 -22.46 -2.85
CA TRP A 159 -33.17 -23.79 -2.24
C TRP A 159 -34.17 -23.88 -1.08
N VAL A 160 -34.30 -22.82 -0.27
CA VAL A 160 -35.31 -22.72 0.80
C VAL A 160 -36.71 -22.54 0.22
N ILE A 161 -36.86 -21.74 -0.85
CA ILE A 161 -38.15 -21.54 -1.52
C ILE A 161 -38.67 -22.86 -2.12
N LEU A 162 -37.76 -23.69 -2.64
CA LEU A 162 -38.11 -24.99 -3.21
C LEU A 162 -38.34 -26.09 -2.15
N HIS A 163 -38.07 -25.83 -0.87
CA HIS A 163 -38.35 -26.78 0.20
C HIS A 163 -39.85 -26.97 0.41
N ALA A 164 -40.26 -28.22 0.66
CA ALA A 164 -41.67 -28.54 0.91
C ALA A 164 -42.18 -27.86 2.17
N GLY A 165 -43.33 -27.19 2.07
CA GLY A 165 -43.97 -26.49 3.19
C GLY A 165 -43.64 -25.00 3.30
N THR A 166 -42.75 -24.46 2.46
CA THR A 166 -42.44 -23.03 2.43
C THR A 166 -43.65 -22.20 2.00
N VAL A 167 -43.92 -21.11 2.74
CA VAL A 167 -45.03 -20.19 2.49
C VAL A 167 -44.50 -18.89 1.90
N LEU A 168 -45.05 -18.51 0.75
CA LEU A 168 -44.74 -17.25 0.06
C LEU A 168 -45.97 -16.32 0.09
N PRO A 169 -45.78 -15.00 0.12
CA PRO A 169 -46.89 -14.07 0.02
C PRO A 169 -47.48 -14.10 -1.41
N ALA A 170 -48.80 -14.14 -1.54
CA ALA A 170 -49.49 -14.18 -2.84
C ALA A 170 -49.38 -12.84 -3.62
N THR A 171 -49.26 -11.73 -2.89
CA THR A 171 -49.09 -10.37 -3.40
C THR A 171 -47.98 -9.66 -2.62
N ASN A 172 -47.72 -8.38 -2.91
CA ASN A 172 -46.72 -7.61 -2.17
C ASN A 172 -47.08 -7.58 -0.68
N LEU A 173 -46.19 -8.07 0.18
CA LEU A 173 -46.41 -8.18 1.63
C LEU A 173 -46.84 -6.85 2.27
N TYR A 174 -46.36 -5.72 1.74
CA TYR A 174 -46.68 -4.38 2.25
C TYR A 174 -48.05 -3.85 1.81
N SER A 175 -48.69 -4.52 0.84
CA SER A 175 -50.06 -4.20 0.39
C SER A 175 -51.14 -4.93 1.20
N LEU A 176 -50.76 -5.94 1.98
CA LEU A 176 -51.69 -6.72 2.78
C LEU A 176 -52.13 -5.96 4.05
N PRO A 177 -53.36 -6.21 4.55
CA PRO A 177 -53.77 -5.73 5.86
C PRO A 177 -52.80 -6.19 6.97
N THR A 178 -52.63 -5.36 7.99
CA THR A 178 -51.66 -5.60 9.08
C THR A 178 -51.85 -6.95 9.76
N THR A 179 -53.08 -7.41 9.94
CA THR A 179 -53.41 -8.69 10.59
C THR A 179 -52.93 -9.90 9.78
N GLU A 180 -53.15 -9.88 8.46
CA GLU A 180 -52.72 -10.95 7.56
C GLU A 180 -51.19 -10.95 7.43
N ARG A 181 -50.58 -9.76 7.32
CA ARG A 181 -49.12 -9.63 7.35
C ARG A 181 -48.52 -10.18 8.63
N LEU A 182 -49.13 -9.92 9.80
CA LEU A 182 -48.67 -10.45 11.07
C LEU A 182 -48.78 -11.98 11.12
N ASN A 183 -49.87 -12.56 10.62
CA ASN A 183 -50.05 -14.01 10.56
C ASN A 183 -49.00 -14.69 9.66
N LEU A 184 -48.70 -14.11 8.49
CA LEU A 184 -47.59 -14.58 7.64
C LEU A 184 -46.25 -14.44 8.37
N TYR A 185 -46.03 -13.31 9.04
CA TYR A 185 -44.77 -13.08 9.74
C TYR A 185 -44.56 -14.04 10.92
N LEU A 186 -45.62 -14.49 11.60
CA LEU A 186 -45.53 -15.45 12.69
C LEU A 186 -45.41 -16.92 12.20
N ASN A 187 -45.64 -17.20 10.92
CA ASN A 187 -45.49 -18.54 10.37
C ASN A 187 -44.00 -18.91 10.24
N PRO A 188 -43.54 -20.04 10.86
CA PRO A 188 -42.14 -20.47 10.79
C PRO A 188 -41.63 -20.79 9.38
N ASN A 189 -42.53 -21.16 8.47
CA ASN A 189 -42.21 -21.53 7.09
C ASN A 189 -42.29 -20.34 6.11
N PHE A 190 -42.57 -19.14 6.60
CA PHE A 190 -42.69 -17.95 5.76
C PHE A 190 -41.33 -17.40 5.35
N VAL A 191 -41.18 -17.12 4.05
CA VAL A 191 -40.00 -16.45 3.48
C VAL A 191 -40.38 -15.10 2.92
N ASP A 192 -39.77 -14.04 3.48
CA ASP A 192 -39.90 -12.68 2.96
C ASP A 192 -38.95 -12.48 1.76
N THR A 193 -39.46 -12.73 0.56
CA THR A 193 -38.70 -12.61 -0.69
C THR A 193 -38.21 -11.19 -0.95
N PHE A 194 -38.93 -10.17 -0.47
CA PHE A 194 -38.53 -8.77 -0.62
C PHE A 194 -37.33 -8.44 0.28
N ALA A 195 -37.35 -8.92 1.54
CA ALA A 195 -36.20 -8.81 2.43
C ALA A 195 -34.97 -9.52 1.86
N GLN A 196 -35.14 -10.70 1.27
CA GLN A 196 -34.03 -11.42 0.64
C GLN A 196 -33.51 -10.74 -0.63
N ALA A 197 -34.38 -10.15 -1.45
CA ALA A 197 -33.96 -9.31 -2.58
C ALA A 197 -33.17 -8.08 -2.11
N THR A 198 -33.59 -7.47 -0.99
CA THR A 198 -32.87 -6.35 -0.36
C THR A 198 -31.47 -6.77 0.10
N ASN A 199 -31.34 -7.96 0.70
CA ASN A 199 -30.03 -8.52 1.07
C ASN A 199 -29.11 -8.68 -0.15
N VAL A 200 -29.61 -9.23 -1.26
CA VAL A 200 -28.83 -9.35 -2.51
C VAL A 200 -28.38 -7.98 -3.02
N LEU A 201 -29.29 -7.00 -3.05
CA LEU A 201 -28.97 -5.62 -3.44
C LEU A 201 -27.89 -5.00 -2.54
N VAL A 202 -28.00 -5.17 -1.23
CA VAL A 202 -27.01 -4.66 -0.26
C VAL A 202 -25.63 -5.27 -0.47
N VAL A 203 -25.53 -6.58 -0.71
CA VAL A 203 -24.24 -7.24 -1.02
C VAL A 203 -23.63 -6.72 -2.32
N LEU A 204 -24.44 -6.52 -3.36
CA LEU A 204 -23.96 -5.97 -4.63
C LEU A 204 -23.44 -4.54 -4.46
N ILE A 205 -24.17 -3.70 -3.72
CA ILE A 205 -23.76 -2.33 -3.40
C ILE A 205 -22.46 -2.34 -2.59
N ILE A 206 -22.37 -3.13 -1.53
CA ILE A 206 -21.15 -3.24 -0.71
C ILE A 206 -19.99 -3.75 -1.56
N GLY A 207 -20.19 -4.78 -2.38
CA GLY A 207 -19.16 -5.29 -3.30
C GLY A 207 -18.65 -4.23 -4.27
N ALA A 208 -19.56 -3.42 -4.83
CA ALA A 208 -19.21 -2.30 -5.72
C ALA A 208 -18.46 -1.18 -4.98
N ILE A 209 -18.90 -0.81 -3.77
CA ILE A 209 -18.22 0.19 -2.93
C ILE A 209 -16.83 -0.30 -2.55
N MET A 210 -16.68 -1.55 -2.10
CA MET A 210 -15.37 -2.12 -1.78
C MET A 210 -14.45 -2.12 -2.99
N ALA A 211 -14.96 -2.47 -4.18
CA ALA A 211 -14.18 -2.38 -5.41
C ALA A 211 -13.76 -0.94 -5.74
N LEU A 212 -14.64 0.05 -5.55
CA LEU A 212 -14.32 1.47 -5.74
C LEU A 212 -13.25 1.96 -4.76
N VAL A 213 -13.39 1.61 -3.47
CA VAL A 213 -12.40 1.92 -2.42
C VAL A 213 -11.04 1.34 -2.77
N VAL A 214 -10.99 0.07 -3.17
CA VAL A 214 -9.76 -0.59 -3.61
C VAL A 214 -9.18 0.10 -4.85
N SER A 215 -10.01 0.44 -5.83
CA SER A 215 -9.57 1.14 -7.04
C SER A 215 -8.95 2.51 -6.70
N ARG A 216 -9.61 3.30 -5.86
CA ARG A 216 -9.12 4.61 -5.41
C ARG A 216 -7.82 4.48 -4.62
N SER A 217 -7.74 3.54 -3.69
CA SER A 217 -6.53 3.28 -2.90
C SER A 217 -5.33 2.91 -3.79
N ARG A 218 -5.56 2.10 -4.83
CA ARG A 218 -4.53 1.74 -5.81
C ARG A 218 -4.05 2.94 -6.62
N HIS A 219 -4.95 3.74 -7.16
CA HIS A 219 -4.59 4.93 -7.94
C HIS A 219 -3.78 5.92 -7.09
N LEU A 220 -4.23 6.23 -5.88
CA LEU A 220 -3.49 7.09 -4.97
C LEU A 220 -2.09 6.55 -4.68
N SER A 221 -1.97 5.26 -4.40
CA SER A 221 -0.66 4.62 -4.16
C SER A 221 0.26 4.73 -5.38
N GLU A 222 -0.27 4.55 -6.58
CA GLU A 222 0.50 4.69 -7.83
C GLU A 222 0.96 6.13 -8.05
N ASP A 223 0.12 7.11 -7.75
CA ASP A 223 0.44 8.53 -7.93
C ASP A 223 1.48 9.02 -6.91
N TYR A 224 1.38 8.62 -5.63
CA TYR A 224 2.42 8.85 -4.63
C TYR A 224 3.77 8.26 -5.06
N VAL A 225 3.78 7.03 -5.58
CA VAL A 225 5.01 6.38 -6.06
C VAL A 225 5.58 7.08 -7.29
N LYS A 226 4.75 7.65 -8.18
CA LYS A 226 5.23 8.44 -9.32
C LYS A 226 5.85 9.76 -8.85
N ALA A 227 5.19 10.47 -7.93
CA ALA A 227 5.66 11.74 -7.39
C ALA A 227 7.01 11.56 -6.66
N GLU A 228 7.11 10.57 -5.78
CA GLU A 228 8.35 10.29 -5.05
C GLU A 228 9.50 9.91 -6.01
N ARG A 229 9.20 9.19 -7.10
CA ARG A 229 10.21 8.88 -8.13
C ARG A 229 10.63 10.11 -8.94
N ALA A 230 9.70 11.01 -9.26
CA ALA A 230 10.02 12.26 -9.94
C ALA A 230 10.95 13.09 -9.05
N ARG A 231 10.61 13.25 -7.76
CA ARG A 231 11.44 13.89 -6.75
C ARG A 231 12.82 13.25 -6.63
N ALA A 232 12.88 11.92 -6.50
CA ALA A 232 14.15 11.19 -6.40
C ALA A 232 15.01 11.27 -7.68
N ASN A 233 14.41 11.46 -8.85
CA ASN A 233 15.16 11.68 -10.10
C ASN A 233 15.67 13.13 -10.21
N LEU A 234 14.89 14.11 -9.76
CA LEU A 234 15.32 15.51 -9.66
C LEU A 234 16.48 15.64 -8.67
N ALA A 235 16.39 14.97 -7.52
CA ALA A 235 17.44 14.97 -6.48
C ALA A 235 18.77 14.35 -6.90
N ARG A 236 18.86 13.72 -8.08
CA ARG A 236 20.17 13.30 -8.64
C ARG A 236 20.90 14.42 -9.37
N HIS A 237 20.19 15.47 -9.76
CA HIS A 237 20.71 16.54 -10.63
C HIS A 237 20.61 17.90 -9.98
N PHE A 238 19.75 18.06 -8.97
CA PHE A 238 19.51 19.29 -8.25
C PHE A 238 19.66 19.06 -6.75
N SER A 239 20.07 20.10 -6.02
CA SER A 239 20.17 20.01 -4.56
C SER A 239 18.79 19.77 -3.91
N PRO A 240 18.75 19.17 -2.72
CA PRO A 240 17.49 18.89 -2.02
C PRO A 240 16.57 20.11 -1.89
N ASN A 241 17.15 21.29 -1.61
CA ASN A 241 16.42 22.55 -1.47
C ASN A 241 15.73 22.99 -2.77
N VAL A 242 16.39 22.80 -3.91
CA VAL A 242 15.84 23.12 -5.24
C VAL A 242 14.77 22.10 -5.62
N VAL A 243 14.99 20.81 -5.30
CA VAL A 243 14.02 19.73 -5.57
C VAL A 243 12.72 19.94 -4.81
N ASP A 244 12.80 20.29 -3.53
CA ASP A 244 11.62 20.47 -2.69
C ASP A 244 10.78 21.65 -3.17
N GLN A 245 11.41 22.72 -3.67
CA GLN A 245 10.69 23.83 -4.26
C GLN A 245 10.11 23.50 -5.64
N LEU A 246 10.90 22.86 -6.53
CA LEU A 246 10.43 22.39 -7.84
C LEU A 246 9.26 21.39 -7.72
N ALA A 247 9.20 20.63 -6.62
CA ALA A 247 8.14 19.68 -6.35
C ALA A 247 6.89 20.30 -5.68
N ALA A 248 7.05 21.45 -5.02
CA ALA A 248 5.97 22.13 -4.31
C ALA A 248 5.22 23.15 -5.17
N ASP A 249 5.90 23.78 -6.14
CA ASP A 249 5.34 24.84 -6.97
C ASP A 249 4.83 24.29 -8.33
N ASP A 250 3.60 24.64 -8.70
CA ASP A 250 3.02 24.32 -10.03
C ASP A 250 3.75 25.05 -11.18
N GLU A 251 4.46 26.15 -10.89
CA GLU A 251 5.34 26.88 -11.80
C GLU A 251 6.82 26.77 -11.38
N PRO A 252 7.52 25.69 -11.74
CA PRO A 252 8.83 25.35 -11.16
C PRO A 252 9.95 26.37 -11.40
N PHE A 253 9.85 27.20 -12.44
CA PHE A 253 10.90 28.17 -12.79
C PHE A 253 10.59 29.61 -12.40
N GLY A 254 9.35 29.91 -11.99
CA GLY A 254 8.90 31.25 -11.60
C GLY A 254 9.30 32.39 -12.57
N PRO A 255 9.12 33.66 -12.16
CA PRO A 255 9.70 34.79 -12.86
C PRO A 255 11.22 34.88 -12.62
N VAL A 256 11.98 35.38 -13.59
CA VAL A 256 13.41 35.69 -13.43
C VAL A 256 13.60 36.63 -12.25
N ARG A 257 14.49 36.28 -11.31
CA ARG A 257 14.78 37.07 -10.11
C ARG A 257 16.22 37.54 -10.11
N ARG A 258 16.46 38.73 -9.58
CA ARG A 258 17.78 39.24 -9.23
C ARG A 258 17.83 39.34 -7.71
N GLN A 259 18.75 38.63 -7.08
CA GLN A 259 18.88 38.57 -5.63
C GLN A 259 20.35 38.44 -5.25
N ASP A 260 20.74 39.06 -4.13
CA ASP A 260 22.08 38.89 -3.61
C ASP A 260 22.26 37.45 -3.12
N ILE A 261 23.30 36.78 -3.62
CA ILE A 261 23.69 35.43 -3.21
C ILE A 261 25.18 35.39 -2.90
N ALA A 262 25.60 34.45 -2.05
CA ALA A 262 27.01 34.12 -1.93
C ALA A 262 27.34 32.92 -2.82
N VAL A 263 28.40 33.02 -3.60
CA VAL A 263 28.96 31.96 -4.43
C VAL A 263 30.32 31.61 -3.90
N LEU A 264 30.58 30.32 -3.70
CA LEU A 264 31.83 29.78 -3.21
C LEU A 264 32.38 28.76 -4.22
N PHE A 265 33.66 28.86 -4.51
CA PHE A 265 34.41 27.92 -5.33
C PHE A 265 35.49 27.26 -4.47
N ALA A 266 35.63 25.94 -4.54
CA ALA A 266 36.68 25.18 -3.86
C ALA A 266 37.37 24.24 -4.86
N ASP A 267 38.67 24.40 -5.04
CA ASP A 267 39.45 23.73 -6.10
C ASP A 267 40.74 23.10 -5.55
N ILE A 268 41.12 21.91 -6.04
CA ILE A 268 42.28 21.18 -5.52
C ILE A 268 43.58 21.76 -6.10
N VAL A 269 44.54 22.08 -5.23
CA VAL A 269 45.83 22.59 -5.68
C VAL A 269 46.64 21.48 -6.33
N GLY A 270 47.08 21.70 -7.58
CA GLY A 270 47.95 20.78 -8.30
C GLY A 270 47.25 19.56 -8.89
N PHE A 271 45.91 19.56 -8.96
CA PHE A 271 45.15 18.44 -9.48
C PHE A 271 45.48 18.08 -10.94
N THR A 272 45.72 19.07 -11.80
CA THR A 272 46.05 18.80 -13.21
C THR A 272 47.25 17.88 -13.32
N HIS A 273 48.34 18.19 -12.61
CA HIS A 273 49.53 17.35 -12.54
C HIS A 273 49.24 15.98 -11.92
N TYR A 274 48.44 15.93 -10.86
CA TYR A 274 48.02 14.66 -10.27
C TYR A 274 47.27 13.79 -11.29
N SER A 275 46.38 14.37 -12.08
CA SER A 275 45.55 13.66 -13.05
C SER A 275 46.33 13.12 -14.25
N GLU A 276 47.45 13.75 -14.62
CA GLU A 276 48.34 13.31 -15.69
C GLU A 276 49.18 12.08 -15.26
N ASP A 277 49.56 12.01 -13.98
CA ASP A 277 50.43 10.96 -13.46
C ASP A 277 49.70 9.71 -12.95
N HIS A 278 48.36 9.75 -12.88
CA HIS A 278 47.56 8.69 -12.25
C HIS A 278 46.54 8.08 -13.23
N PRO A 279 46.21 6.78 -13.07
CA PRO A 279 45.17 6.14 -13.88
C PRO A 279 43.80 6.76 -13.58
N ALA A 280 42.92 6.77 -14.60
CA ALA A 280 41.60 7.39 -14.54
C ALA A 280 40.77 6.90 -13.34
N GLU A 281 40.82 5.61 -13.01
CA GLU A 281 40.11 5.03 -11.87
C GLU A 281 40.55 5.65 -10.53
N ALA A 282 41.84 5.93 -10.37
CA ALA A 282 42.38 6.55 -9.15
C ALA A 282 42.00 8.04 -9.08
N VAL A 283 41.98 8.73 -10.22
CA VAL A 283 41.53 10.14 -10.32
C VAL A 283 40.05 10.26 -9.99
N PHE A 284 39.20 9.39 -10.55
CA PHE A 284 37.77 9.35 -10.26
C PHE A 284 37.49 9.02 -8.80
N GLU A 285 38.22 8.09 -8.20
CA GLU A 285 38.07 7.74 -6.79
C GLU A 285 38.46 8.92 -5.88
N LEU A 286 39.54 9.65 -6.22
CA LEU A 286 39.95 10.87 -5.53
C LEU A 286 38.83 11.93 -5.56
N LEU A 287 38.35 12.26 -6.76
CA LEU A 287 37.30 13.25 -6.97
C LEU A 287 36.03 12.88 -6.22
N ARG A 288 35.59 11.62 -6.32
CA ARG A 288 34.39 11.15 -5.62
C ARG A 288 34.52 11.32 -4.10
N GLN A 289 35.69 11.02 -3.54
CA GLN A 289 35.93 11.16 -2.11
C GLN A 289 36.03 12.62 -1.66
N PHE A 290 36.62 13.49 -2.49
CA PHE A 290 36.70 14.93 -2.25
C PHE A 290 35.31 15.57 -2.35
N HIS A 291 34.61 15.37 -3.47
CA HIS A 291 33.26 15.90 -3.71
C HIS A 291 32.30 15.52 -2.60
N ARG A 292 32.26 14.24 -2.19
CA ARG A 292 31.36 13.79 -1.12
C ARG A 292 31.60 14.49 0.22
N ARG A 293 32.85 14.82 0.55
CA ARG A 293 33.19 15.52 1.81
C ARG A 293 32.79 16.97 1.75
N MET A 294 33.17 17.65 0.67
CA MET A 294 32.85 19.07 0.49
C MET A 294 31.35 19.28 0.34
N GLU A 295 30.65 18.42 -0.40
CA GLU A 295 29.19 18.40 -0.52
C GLU A 295 28.52 18.31 0.85
N GLN A 296 28.99 17.41 1.72
CA GLN A 296 28.46 17.28 3.08
C GLN A 296 28.62 18.59 3.86
N VAL A 297 29.80 19.21 3.81
CA VAL A 297 30.06 20.50 4.47
C VAL A 297 29.14 21.60 3.91
N VAL A 298 28.96 21.67 2.58
CA VAL A 298 28.03 22.63 1.96
C VAL A 298 26.62 22.46 2.52
N PHE A 299 26.12 21.24 2.61
CA PHE A 299 24.78 20.98 3.13
C PHE A 299 24.64 21.26 4.63
N ASP A 300 25.67 20.94 5.43
CA ASP A 300 25.69 21.20 6.88
C ASP A 300 25.64 22.71 7.18
N HIS A 301 26.11 23.54 6.25
CA HIS A 301 26.04 25.01 6.31
C HIS A 301 24.88 25.62 5.51
N HIS A 302 23.86 24.83 5.17
CA HIS A 302 22.68 25.26 4.41
C HIS A 302 22.98 25.91 3.05
N GLY A 303 24.07 25.48 2.41
CA GLY A 303 24.39 25.81 1.03
C GLY A 303 23.82 24.76 0.06
N THR A 304 23.89 25.10 -1.22
CA THR A 304 23.51 24.23 -2.34
C THR A 304 24.74 24.04 -3.22
N VAL A 305 25.14 22.80 -3.49
CA VAL A 305 26.12 22.54 -4.57
C VAL A 305 25.42 22.80 -5.90
N ASP A 306 25.95 23.75 -6.65
CA ASP A 306 25.42 24.14 -7.96
C ASP A 306 26.04 23.29 -9.07
N ASN A 307 27.38 23.17 -9.09
CA ASN A 307 28.09 22.45 -10.14
C ASN A 307 29.41 21.85 -9.67
N TYR A 308 29.82 20.77 -10.34
CA TYR A 308 31.18 20.22 -10.31
C TYR A 308 31.87 20.54 -11.63
N ILE A 309 33.03 21.21 -11.57
CA ILE A 309 33.81 21.62 -12.73
C ILE A 309 35.19 20.98 -12.60
N GLY A 310 35.31 19.70 -12.97
CA GLY A 310 36.54 18.93 -12.75
C GLY A 310 36.78 18.64 -11.27
N ASP A 311 37.85 19.20 -10.72
CA ASP A 311 38.23 19.21 -9.30
C ASP A 311 37.66 20.38 -8.51
N CYS A 312 37.00 21.33 -9.20
CA CYS A 312 36.34 22.46 -8.58
C CYS A 312 34.89 22.16 -8.21
N ILE A 313 34.49 22.63 -7.02
CA ILE A 313 33.11 22.62 -6.54
C ILE A 313 32.61 24.06 -6.49
N MET A 314 31.47 24.32 -7.12
CA MET A 314 30.73 25.56 -7.00
C MET A 314 29.53 25.36 -6.07
N ALA A 315 29.46 26.15 -4.99
CA ALA A 315 28.36 26.17 -4.04
C ALA A 315 27.72 27.56 -4.00
N THR A 316 26.41 27.59 -3.80
CA THR A 316 25.62 28.82 -3.67
C THR A 316 24.88 28.86 -2.35
N PHE A 317 24.76 30.05 -1.78
CA PHE A 317 24.02 30.35 -0.56
C PHE A 317 23.06 31.48 -0.86
N GLY A 318 21.81 31.33 -0.44
CA GLY A 318 20.73 32.26 -0.81
C GLY A 318 19.92 31.82 -2.02
N VAL A 319 20.15 30.61 -2.53
CA VAL A 319 19.31 29.96 -3.56
C VAL A 319 18.59 28.77 -2.93
N PRO A 320 17.25 28.67 -3.07
CA PRO A 320 16.38 29.53 -3.87
C PRO A 320 15.88 30.80 -3.15
N GLN A 321 15.96 30.85 -1.81
CA GLN A 321 15.56 32.00 -1.02
C GLN A 321 16.79 32.65 -0.38
N ALA A 322 16.96 33.95 -0.61
CA ALA A 322 18.02 34.74 -0.02
C ALA A 322 17.77 35.01 1.47
N SER A 323 18.84 35.08 2.25
CA SER A 323 18.83 35.37 3.68
C SER A 323 19.97 36.35 4.01
N HIS A 324 19.77 37.21 5.01
CA HIS A 324 20.82 38.16 5.43
C HIS A 324 22.13 37.50 5.86
N ASN A 325 22.10 36.21 6.20
CA ASN A 325 23.27 35.47 6.69
C ASN A 325 23.98 34.66 5.59
N ASP A 326 23.62 34.81 4.30
CA ASP A 326 24.17 33.99 3.21
C ASP A 326 25.69 34.12 3.09
N ALA A 327 26.21 35.35 3.13
CA ALA A 327 27.66 35.60 3.13
C ALA A 327 28.35 34.98 4.35
N THR A 328 27.73 35.08 5.54
CA THR A 328 28.27 34.48 6.77
C THR A 328 28.32 32.96 6.67
N ARG A 329 27.27 32.32 6.14
CA ARG A 329 27.23 30.87 5.94
C ARG A 329 28.27 30.40 4.92
N ALA A 330 28.49 31.17 3.85
CA ALA A 330 29.52 30.85 2.87
C ALA A 330 30.93 30.85 3.46
N ILE A 331 31.27 31.86 4.29
CA ILE A 331 32.59 31.92 4.95
C ILE A 331 32.73 30.82 6.00
N GLN A 332 31.70 30.57 6.82
CA GLN A 332 31.72 29.46 7.78
C GLN A 332 31.88 28.10 7.08
N CYS A 333 31.25 27.93 5.93
CA CYS A 333 31.41 26.74 5.10
C CYS A 333 32.84 26.61 4.57
N ALA A 334 33.46 27.71 4.11
CA ALA A 334 34.86 27.72 3.68
C ALA A 334 35.81 27.25 4.79
N GLU A 335 35.64 27.76 6.01
CA GLU A 335 36.44 27.35 7.18
C GLU A 335 36.24 25.87 7.49
N ALA A 336 34.99 25.39 7.46
CA ALA A 336 34.67 23.98 7.69
C ALA A 336 35.20 23.05 6.59
N MET A 337 35.26 23.50 5.34
CA MET A 337 35.86 22.73 4.23
C MET A 337 37.36 22.52 4.44
N ILE A 338 38.07 23.55 4.93
CA ILE A 338 39.50 23.46 5.26
C ILE A 338 39.70 22.44 6.38
N ALA A 339 38.94 22.56 7.48
CA ALA A 339 39.02 21.61 8.60
C ALA A 339 38.72 20.16 8.18
N ALA A 340 37.68 19.95 7.35
CA ALA A 340 37.33 18.63 6.84
C ALA A 340 38.42 18.03 5.93
N LEU A 341 39.13 18.87 5.17
CA LEU A 341 40.27 18.45 4.36
C LEU A 341 41.48 18.08 5.22
N GLU A 342 41.78 18.86 6.26
CA GLU A 342 42.85 18.57 7.23
C GLU A 342 42.64 17.22 7.91
N ASP A 343 41.42 16.96 8.40
CA ASP A 343 41.03 15.67 8.98
C ASP A 343 41.19 14.52 7.99
N TRP A 344 40.83 14.75 6.73
CA TRP A 344 41.00 13.75 5.68
C TRP A 344 42.49 13.52 5.35
N ASN A 345 43.30 14.57 5.34
CA ASN A 345 44.73 14.49 5.10
C ASN A 345 45.44 13.62 6.14
N VAL A 346 45.05 13.68 7.41
CA VAL A 346 45.57 12.77 8.45
C VAL A 346 45.35 11.29 8.04
N GLN A 347 44.15 10.97 7.55
CA GLN A 347 43.82 9.62 7.09
C GLN A 347 44.52 9.23 5.78
N ARG A 348 44.76 10.20 4.88
CA ARG A 348 45.47 9.98 3.62
C ARG A 348 46.93 9.65 3.88
N VAL A 349 47.60 10.46 4.69
CA VAL A 349 49.01 10.28 5.06
C VAL A 349 49.22 8.95 5.78
N SER A 350 48.32 8.57 6.70
CA SER A 350 48.41 7.25 7.38
C SER A 350 48.27 6.06 6.43
N ARG A 351 47.69 6.26 5.24
CA ARG A 351 47.54 5.25 4.18
C ARG A 351 48.60 5.35 3.08
N GLY A 352 49.59 6.25 3.24
CA GLY A 352 50.67 6.45 2.28
C GLY A 352 50.31 7.35 1.09
N TYR A 353 49.17 8.04 1.12
CA TYR A 353 48.81 9.02 0.09
C TYR A 353 49.31 10.42 0.48
N PRO A 354 49.65 11.28 -0.50
CA PRO A 354 50.01 12.67 -0.22
C PRO A 354 48.81 13.45 0.33
N SER A 355 49.12 14.48 1.13
CA SER A 355 48.16 15.49 1.55
C SER A 355 47.69 16.30 0.34
N LEU A 356 46.47 16.82 0.44
CA LEU A 356 45.85 17.69 -0.55
C LEU A 356 45.71 19.08 0.04
N ASP A 357 45.89 20.10 -0.81
CA ASP A 357 45.54 21.48 -0.49
C ASP A 357 44.34 21.92 -1.34
N VAL A 358 43.54 22.84 -0.82
CA VAL A 358 42.38 23.41 -1.51
C VAL A 358 42.50 24.94 -1.56
N ARG A 359 42.13 25.53 -2.69
CA ARG A 359 41.90 26.98 -2.82
C ARG A 359 40.42 27.24 -2.77
N ILE A 360 40.01 28.13 -1.86
CA ILE A 360 38.62 28.53 -1.72
C ILE A 360 38.49 30.02 -2.04
N GLY A 361 37.58 30.35 -2.95
CA GLY A 361 37.19 31.72 -3.26
C GLY A 361 35.71 31.92 -2.99
N ALA A 362 35.32 33.05 -2.40
CA ALA A 362 33.92 33.38 -2.13
C ALA A 362 33.61 34.82 -2.58
N GLN A 363 32.41 35.01 -3.13
CA GLN A 363 31.91 36.31 -3.58
C GLN A 363 30.44 36.45 -3.17
N TYR A 364 30.01 37.67 -2.82
CA TYR A 364 28.60 37.99 -2.53
C TYR A 364 28.11 39.16 -3.39
N GLY A 365 26.89 39.08 -3.93
CA GLY A 365 26.25 40.14 -4.72
C GLY A 365 25.11 39.67 -5.61
N ALA A 366 24.48 40.62 -6.32
CA ALA A 366 23.26 40.46 -7.13
C ALA A 366 23.40 40.58 -8.64
#